data_AF-A0A4R8I970-F1
#
_entry.id   AF-A0A4R8I970-F1
#
_cell.length_a   1.000
_cell.length_b   1.000
_cell.length_c   1.000
_cell.angle_alpha   90.00
_cell.angle_beta   90.00
_cell.angle_gamma   90.00
#
_symmetry.space_group_name_H-M   'P 1'
#
loop_
_entity.id
_entity.type
_entity.pdbx_description
1 polymer ?
#
loop_
_entity_poly.entity_id
_entity_poly.type
_entity_poly.pdbx_seq_one_letter_code
_entity_poly.pdbx_strand_id
1 'polypeptide(L)'
;MRPSTKNILQKATRIFFVLSLVMIAFSLSDAFLKWYEILQITIPYAIVWLIVIAITLLLLVILQRWKRFFLILFLAIGNFLFFFYVAFSFPMTVGKSIPNSQYRLEANINQYKILKQNCCYKKVIATKSSRIFFTTNMKTGLVPTFEATLISENNELIILDIKTSGVKPKVRDTIKKLE
;
A
#
# COMPACT_ATOMS: atom_id res chain seq x y z
N MET A 1 -34.76 34.30 -3.13
CA MET A 1 -35.21 33.14 -3.93
C MET A 1 -34.66 31.86 -3.31
N ARG A 2 -35.53 30.93 -2.87
CA ARG A 2 -35.08 29.60 -2.40
C ARG A 2 -34.48 28.82 -3.57
N PRO A 3 -33.30 28.21 -3.44
CA PRO A 3 -32.76 27.36 -4.49
C PRO A 3 -33.71 26.19 -4.75
N SER A 4 -34.07 25.98 -6.02
CA SER A 4 -34.82 24.79 -6.44
C SER A 4 -34.04 23.52 -6.10
N THR A 5 -34.71 22.50 -5.57
CA THR A 5 -34.12 21.20 -5.23
C THR A 5 -33.32 20.59 -6.40
N LYS A 6 -33.75 20.84 -7.64
CA LYS A 6 -33.03 20.43 -8.86
C LYS A 6 -31.65 21.09 -8.99
N ASN A 7 -31.53 22.37 -8.65
CA ASN A 7 -30.27 23.11 -8.72
C ASN A 7 -29.28 22.63 -7.64
N ILE A 8 -29.78 22.31 -6.44
CA ILE A 8 -28.96 21.74 -5.36
C ILE A 8 -28.41 20.38 -5.79
N LEU A 9 -29.28 19.51 -6.32
CA LEU A 9 -28.91 18.18 -6.78
C LEU A 9 -27.85 18.24 -7.88
N GLN A 10 -28.01 19.11 -8.87
CA GLN A 10 -27.01 19.28 -9.94
C GLN A 10 -25.64 19.75 -9.42
N LYS A 11 -25.61 20.68 -8.46
CA LYS A 11 -24.37 21.12 -7.82
C LYS A 11 -23.70 19.97 -7.06
N ALA A 12 -24.46 19.23 -6.25
CA ALA A 12 -23.97 18.08 -5.53
C ALA A 12 -23.37 17.03 -6.48
N THR A 13 -24.08 16.66 -7.55
CA THR A 13 -23.57 15.71 -8.55
C THR A 13 -22.27 16.20 -9.20
N ARG A 14 -22.13 17.50 -9.47
CA ARG A 14 -20.88 18.04 -10.03
C ARG A 14 -19.72 17.92 -9.03
N ILE A 15 -19.96 18.19 -7.75
CA ILE A 15 -18.95 18.04 -6.69
C ILE A 15 -18.51 16.58 -6.58
N PHE A 16 -19.47 15.66 -6.44
CA PHE A 16 -19.20 14.23 -6.33
C PHE A 16 -18.51 13.65 -7.56
N PHE A 17 -18.88 14.11 -8.76
CA PHE A 17 -18.21 13.74 -10.00
C PHE A 17 -16.73 14.17 -10.00
N VAL A 18 -16.43 15.42 -9.65
CA VAL A 18 -15.04 15.91 -9.55
C VAL A 18 -14.28 15.16 -8.48
N LEU A 19 -14.89 14.96 -7.31
CA LEU A 19 -14.28 14.23 -6.20
C LEU A 19 -13.93 12.79 -6.59
N SER A 20 -14.80 12.11 -7.35
CA SER A 20 -14.53 10.77 -7.86
C SER A 20 -13.32 10.74 -8.78
N LEU A 21 -13.19 11.71 -9.69
CA LEU A 21 -12.03 11.81 -10.58
C LEU A 21 -10.73 12.05 -9.80
N VAL A 22 -10.75 12.95 -8.82
CA VAL A 22 -9.59 13.23 -7.94
C VAL A 22 -9.19 11.96 -7.18
N MET A 23 -10.15 11.23 -6.62
CA MET A 23 -9.86 10.01 -5.88
C MET A 23 -9.30 8.90 -6.77
N ILE A 24 -9.78 8.76 -8.01
CA ILE A 24 -9.23 7.81 -8.98
C ILE A 24 -7.79 8.20 -9.33
N ALA A 25 -7.50 9.47 -9.60
CA ALA A 25 -6.14 9.93 -9.87
C ALA A 25 -5.19 9.72 -8.67
N PHE A 26 -5.67 10.00 -7.45
CA PHE A 26 -4.92 9.75 -6.22
C PHE A 26 -4.61 8.25 -6.04
N SER A 27 -5.60 7.40 -6.26
CA SER A 27 -5.49 5.94 -6.19
C SER A 27 -4.48 5.41 -7.22
N LEU A 28 -4.52 5.87 -8.47
CA LEU A 28 -3.51 5.52 -9.47
C LEU A 28 -2.11 5.97 -9.07
N SER A 29 -1.99 7.16 -8.48
CA SER A 29 -0.71 7.71 -8.00
C SER A 29 -0.14 6.88 -6.86
N ASP A 30 -0.96 6.45 -5.90
CA ASP A 30 -0.52 5.57 -4.80
C ASP A 30 -0.06 4.21 -5.31
N ALA A 31 -0.83 3.59 -6.22
CA ALA A 31 -0.42 2.34 -6.85
C ALA A 31 0.90 2.47 -7.62
N PHE A 32 1.11 3.59 -8.32
CA PHE A 32 2.39 3.91 -8.96
C PHE A 32 3.53 4.04 -7.94
N LEU A 33 3.35 4.84 -6.88
CA LEU A 33 4.36 5.00 -5.82
C LEU A 33 4.75 3.67 -5.16
N LYS A 34 3.77 2.80 -4.96
CA LYS A 34 3.97 1.45 -4.44
C LYS A 34 4.74 0.56 -5.42
N TRP A 35 4.40 0.61 -6.71
CA TRP A 35 5.05 -0.18 -7.76
C TRP A 35 6.55 0.11 -7.87
N TYR A 36 6.94 1.38 -7.76
CA TYR A 36 8.34 1.82 -7.79
C TYR A 36 9.02 1.81 -6.41
N GLU A 37 8.36 1.25 -5.39
CA GLU A 37 8.91 1.14 -4.02
C GLU A 37 9.33 2.48 -3.38
N ILE A 38 8.79 3.60 -3.88
CA ILE A 38 9.15 4.95 -3.41
C ILE A 38 8.49 5.21 -2.06
N LEU A 39 7.18 4.96 -1.98
CA LEU A 39 6.37 5.26 -0.81
C LEU A 39 5.12 4.38 -0.82
N GLN A 40 4.72 3.92 0.36
CA GLN A 40 3.50 3.16 0.53
C GLN A 40 2.59 3.90 1.51
N ILE A 41 1.47 4.42 1.02
CA ILE A 41 0.47 5.09 1.87
C ILE A 41 -0.25 4.04 2.72
N THR A 42 -0.35 4.29 4.03
CA THR A 42 -0.97 3.35 4.99
C THR A 42 -2.38 3.75 5.41
N ILE A 43 -2.88 4.89 4.94
CA ILE A 43 -4.24 5.37 5.24
C ILE A 43 -5.26 4.47 4.50
N PRO A 44 -6.31 3.96 5.18
CA PRO A 44 -7.32 3.09 4.57
C PRO A 44 -8.34 3.89 3.72
N TYR A 45 -7.86 4.62 2.71
CA TYR A 45 -8.71 5.48 1.87
C TYR A 45 -9.57 4.68 0.87
N ALA A 46 -9.29 3.40 0.65
CA ALA A 46 -10.01 2.56 -0.32
C ALA A 46 -11.52 2.44 -0.03
N ILE A 47 -11.92 2.41 1.25
CA ILE A 47 -13.33 2.36 1.64
C ILE A 47 -14.02 3.69 1.30
N VAL A 48 -13.36 4.82 1.61
CA VAL A 48 -13.87 6.16 1.30
C VAL A 48 -14.05 6.32 -0.21
N TRP A 49 -13.09 5.83 -0.99
CA TRP A 49 -13.15 5.82 -2.45
C TRP A 49 -14.38 5.07 -2.99
N LEU A 50 -14.65 3.86 -2.50
CA LEU A 50 -15.83 3.09 -2.91
C LEU A 50 -17.14 3.82 -2.64
N ILE A 51 -17.26 4.42 -1.45
CA ILE A 51 -18.47 5.16 -1.04
C ILE A 51 -18.68 6.38 -1.96
N VAL A 52 -17.62 7.15 -2.22
CA VAL A 52 -17.70 8.33 -3.10
C VAL A 52 -18.12 7.93 -4.52
N ILE A 53 -17.58 6.84 -5.06
CA ILE A 53 -17.96 6.34 -6.39
C ILE A 53 -19.42 5.87 -6.40
N ALA A 54 -19.85 5.11 -5.40
CA ALA A 54 -21.22 4.61 -5.32
C ALA A 54 -22.25 5.76 -5.28
N ILE A 55 -22.00 6.78 -4.44
CA ILE A 55 -22.86 7.98 -4.36
C ILE A 55 -22.87 8.71 -5.71
N THR A 56 -21.70 8.86 -6.35
CA THR A 56 -21.58 9.54 -7.63
C THR A 56 -22.37 8.82 -8.73
N LEU A 57 -22.25 7.50 -8.83
CA LEU A 57 -22.99 6.69 -9.78
C LEU A 57 -24.50 6.82 -9.56
N LEU A 58 -24.97 6.74 -8.30
CA LEU A 58 -26.37 6.92 -7.94
C LEU A 58 -26.90 8.29 -8.38
N LEU A 59 -26.18 9.36 -8.07
CA LEU A 59 -26.55 10.73 -8.45
C LEU A 59 -26.62 10.92 -9.97
N LEU A 60 -25.71 10.27 -10.72
CA LEU A 60 -25.70 10.33 -12.18
C LEU A 60 -26.87 9.58 -12.81
N VAL A 61 -27.30 8.46 -12.21
CA VAL A 61 -28.50 7.72 -12.63
C VAL A 61 -29.77 8.55 -12.42
N ILE A 62 -29.94 9.15 -11.23
CA ILE A 62 -31.11 9.99 -10.91
C ILE A 62 -31.26 11.15 -11.90
N LEU A 63 -30.14 11.75 -12.33
CA LEU A 63 -30.12 12.85 -13.29
C LEU A 63 -30.04 12.39 -14.76
N GLN A 64 -30.11 11.08 -15.03
CA GLN A 64 -30.03 10.47 -16.37
C GLN A 64 -28.80 10.92 -17.17
N ARG A 65 -27.66 11.13 -16.50
CA ARG A 65 -26.39 11.59 -17.11
C ARG A 65 -25.52 10.41 -17.56
N TRP A 66 -26.06 9.59 -18.45
CA TRP A 66 -25.46 8.31 -18.89
C TRP A 66 -24.01 8.40 -19.36
N LYS A 67 -23.64 9.42 -20.15
CA LYS A 67 -22.24 9.59 -20.62
C LYS A 67 -21.25 9.69 -19.46
N ARG A 68 -21.59 10.48 -18.42
CA ARG A 68 -20.73 10.63 -17.23
C ARG A 68 -20.77 9.40 -16.33
N PHE A 69 -21.93 8.73 -16.28
CA PHE A 69 -22.07 7.47 -15.56
C PHE A 69 -21.13 6.40 -16.11
N PHE A 70 -21.17 6.15 -17.43
CA PHE A 70 -20.31 5.15 -18.06
C PHE A 70 -18.83 5.50 -17.95
N LEU A 71 -18.46 6.79 -18.00
CA LEU A 71 -17.09 7.22 -17.76
C LEU A 71 -16.61 6.85 -16.35
N ILE A 72 -17.36 7.21 -15.31
CA ILE A 72 -16.99 6.90 -13.91
C ILE A 72 -16.96 5.38 -13.70
N LEU A 73 -17.95 4.65 -14.24
CA LEU A 73 -18.00 3.20 -14.12
C LEU A 73 -16.77 2.54 -14.76
N PHE A 74 -16.42 2.93 -15.98
CA PHE A 74 -15.24 2.41 -16.68
C PHE A 74 -13.95 2.68 -15.89
N LEU A 75 -13.76 3.92 -15.42
CA LEU A 75 -12.58 4.28 -14.63
C LEU A 75 -12.53 3.55 -13.29
N ALA A 76 -13.67 3.37 -12.62
CA ALA A 76 -13.76 2.66 -11.36
C ALA A 76 -13.37 1.18 -11.50
N ILE A 77 -13.93 0.50 -12.51
CA ILE A 77 -13.63 -0.91 -12.78
C ILE A 77 -12.17 -1.06 -13.21
N GLY A 78 -11.68 -0.21 -14.12
CA GLY A 78 -10.29 -0.25 -14.55
C GLY A 78 -9.31 -0.05 -13.40
N ASN A 79 -9.58 0.92 -12.53
CA ASN A 79 -8.76 1.17 -11.34
C ASN A 79 -8.83 -0.01 -10.36
N PHE A 80 -10.02 -0.57 -10.11
CA PHE A 80 -10.17 -1.75 -9.26
C PHE A 80 -9.37 -2.95 -9.77
N LEU A 81 -9.45 -3.24 -11.07
CA LEU A 81 -8.68 -4.33 -11.69
C LEU A 81 -7.18 -4.07 -11.61
N PHE A 82 -6.75 -2.82 -11.81
CA PHE A 82 -5.34 -2.44 -11.67
C PHE A 82 -4.84 -2.64 -10.24
N PHE A 83 -5.59 -2.20 -9.22
CA PHE A 83 -5.24 -2.44 -7.81
C PHE A 83 -5.17 -3.92 -7.48
N PHE A 84 -6.11 -4.70 -8.00
CA PHE A 84 -6.12 -6.14 -7.83
C PHE A 84 -4.86 -6.77 -8.45
N TYR A 85 -4.53 -6.41 -9.69
CA TYR A 85 -3.31 -6.85 -10.35
C TYR A 85 -2.05 -6.49 -9.56
N VAL A 86 -1.95 -5.24 -9.10
CA VAL A 86 -0.83 -4.76 -8.29
C VAL A 86 -0.72 -5.56 -6.99
N ALA A 87 -1.84 -5.80 -6.28
CA ALA A 87 -1.84 -6.54 -5.03
C ALA A 87 -1.36 -8.00 -5.19
N PHE A 88 -1.72 -8.66 -6.31
CA PHE A 88 -1.31 -10.04 -6.60
C PHE A 88 0.08 -10.16 -7.25
N SER A 89 0.60 -9.09 -7.84
CA SER A 89 1.93 -9.09 -8.45
C SER A 89 3.06 -9.06 -7.41
N PHE A 90 2.78 -8.59 -6.19
CA PHE A 90 3.78 -8.57 -5.14
C PHE A 90 3.92 -9.95 -4.46
N PRO A 91 5.16 -10.41 -4.22
CA PRO A 91 5.39 -11.64 -3.48
C PRO A 91 4.81 -11.53 -2.07
N MET A 92 4.34 -12.65 -1.52
CA MET A 92 3.89 -12.71 -0.14
C MET A 92 5.04 -12.32 0.81
N THR A 93 4.79 -11.34 1.67
CA THR A 93 5.75 -10.81 2.64
C THR A 93 5.25 -11.00 4.08
N VAL A 94 6.16 -11.31 5.00
CA VAL A 94 5.90 -11.25 6.45
C VAL A 94 6.62 -10.04 7.02
N GLY A 95 5.87 -9.18 7.70
CA GLY A 95 6.40 -7.95 8.29
C GLY A 95 6.32 -7.94 9.81
N LYS A 96 7.41 -7.58 10.48
CA LYS A 96 7.45 -7.33 11.94
C LYS A 96 8.11 -6.00 12.26
N SER A 97 7.55 -5.28 13.23
CA SER A 97 8.17 -4.06 13.75
C SER A 97 9.45 -4.41 14.51
N ILE A 98 10.49 -3.59 14.37
CA ILE A 98 11.72 -3.73 15.13
C ILE A 98 11.50 -2.98 16.46
N PRO A 99 11.58 -3.66 17.62
CA PRO A 99 11.33 -3.05 18.92
C PRO A 99 12.19 -1.80 19.14
N ASN A 100 11.63 -0.80 19.84
CA ASN A 100 12.30 0.46 20.17
C ASN A 100 12.83 1.25 18.97
N SER A 101 12.21 1.10 17.79
CA SER A 101 12.58 1.85 16.59
C SER A 101 11.38 2.19 15.72
N GLN A 102 11.58 3.13 14.79
CA GLN A 102 10.62 3.47 13.73
C GLN A 102 10.69 2.53 12.53
N TYR A 103 11.47 1.44 12.63
CA TYR A 103 11.72 0.54 11.52
C TYR A 103 10.84 -0.72 11.60
N ARG A 104 10.49 -1.22 10.42
CA ARG A 104 9.79 -2.49 10.23
C ARG A 104 10.60 -3.32 9.25
N LEU A 105 10.79 -4.59 9.56
CA LEU A 105 11.40 -5.56 8.65
C LEU A 105 10.29 -6.32 7.93
N GLU A 106 10.28 -6.24 6.60
CA GLU A 106 9.40 -7.03 5.73
C GLU A 106 10.23 -8.01 4.92
N ALA A 107 9.99 -9.30 5.11
CA ALA A 107 10.75 -10.38 4.51
C ALA A 107 9.89 -11.20 3.54
N ASN A 108 10.49 -11.66 2.45
CA ASN A 108 9.96 -12.69 1.59
C ASN A 108 10.99 -13.83 1.45
N ILE A 109 10.73 -14.80 0.57
CA ILE A 109 11.57 -15.99 0.39
C ILE A 109 13.00 -15.69 -0.15
N ASN A 110 13.20 -14.56 -0.82
CA ASN A 110 14.43 -14.26 -1.58
C ASN A 110 15.14 -12.97 -1.13
N GLN A 111 14.47 -12.15 -0.33
CA GLN A 111 14.97 -10.86 0.14
C GLN A 111 14.23 -10.41 1.39
N TYR A 112 14.81 -9.43 2.05
CA TYR A 112 14.12 -8.65 3.07
C TYR A 112 14.39 -7.16 2.89
N LYS A 113 13.46 -6.38 3.42
CA LYS A 113 13.41 -4.92 3.31
C LYS A 113 13.31 -4.31 4.69
N ILE A 114 14.03 -3.22 4.90
CA ILE A 114 13.85 -2.34 6.05
C ILE A 114 12.99 -1.17 5.58
N LEU A 115 11.86 -0.99 6.25
CA LEU A 115 10.94 0.11 6.01
C LEU A 115 11.00 1.06 7.20
N LYS A 116 11.07 2.35 6.93
CA LYS A 116 10.81 3.39 7.93
C LYS A 116 9.31 3.64 7.96
N GLN A 117 8.69 3.42 9.10
CA GLN A 117 7.26 3.60 9.30
C GLN A 117 7.00 4.96 9.95
N ASN A 118 6.22 5.78 9.27
CA ASN A 118 5.60 6.98 9.82
C ASN A 118 4.10 6.75 10.04
N CYS A 119 3.40 7.74 10.58
CA CYS A 119 1.96 7.64 10.87
C CYS A 119 1.10 7.38 9.62
N CYS A 120 1.48 7.94 8.46
CA CYS A 120 0.67 7.92 7.25
C CYS A 120 1.30 7.16 6.07
N TYR A 121 2.57 6.80 6.16
CA TYR A 121 3.27 6.11 5.09
C TYR A 121 4.43 5.25 5.59
N LYS A 122 4.84 4.32 4.75
CA LYS A 122 6.10 3.57 4.87
C LYS A 122 7.01 3.93 3.71
N LYS A 123 8.31 4.06 3.98
CA LYS A 123 9.35 4.24 2.96
C LYS A 123 10.36 3.10 3.04
N VAL A 124 10.72 2.51 1.90
CA VAL A 124 11.81 1.52 1.84
C VAL A 124 13.14 2.25 2.06
N ILE A 125 13.89 1.82 3.08
CA ILE A 125 15.21 2.38 3.42
C ILE A 125 16.32 1.50 2.90
N ALA A 126 16.11 0.18 2.90
CA ALA A 126 17.07 -0.73 2.33
C ALA A 126 16.40 -2.03 1.90
N THR A 127 16.93 -2.64 0.84
CA THR A 127 16.54 -3.95 0.35
C THR A 127 17.78 -4.81 0.24
N LYS A 128 17.72 -6.04 0.77
CA LYS A 128 18.82 -6.99 0.69
C LYS A 128 18.32 -8.36 0.25
N SER A 129 18.95 -8.92 -0.79
CA SER A 129 18.71 -10.31 -1.18
C SER A 129 19.24 -11.25 -0.10
N SER A 130 18.39 -12.18 0.34
CA SER A 130 18.70 -13.15 1.38
C SER A 130 17.69 -14.27 1.39
N ARG A 131 18.16 -15.51 1.56
CA ARG A 131 17.32 -16.71 1.72
C ARG A 131 17.18 -17.16 3.18
N ILE A 132 17.53 -16.31 4.14
CA ILE A 132 17.44 -16.67 5.58
C ILE A 132 15.99 -16.92 6.03
N PHE A 133 15.01 -16.35 5.32
CA PHE A 133 13.59 -16.55 5.57
C PHE A 133 12.97 -17.67 4.71
N PHE A 134 13.78 -18.45 3.99
CA PHE A 134 13.30 -19.56 3.16
C PHE A 134 13.51 -20.92 3.83
N THR A 135 12.51 -21.79 3.76
CA THR A 135 12.60 -23.20 4.19
C THR A 135 11.75 -24.11 3.32
N THR A 136 12.25 -25.29 3.00
CA THR A 136 11.48 -26.34 2.30
C THR A 136 10.45 -27.02 3.19
N ASN A 137 10.51 -26.82 4.51
CA ASN A 137 9.63 -27.47 5.49
C ASN A 137 8.29 -26.76 5.68
N MET A 138 8.03 -25.66 4.96
CA MET A 138 6.78 -24.90 5.01
C MET A 138 6.13 -24.82 3.64
N LYS A 139 4.78 -24.91 3.59
CA LYS A 139 4.00 -24.87 2.34
C LYS A 139 4.24 -23.61 1.50
N THR A 140 4.42 -22.47 2.15
CA THR A 140 4.68 -21.19 1.47
C THR A 140 6.17 -20.96 1.19
N GLY A 141 7.05 -21.84 1.68
CA GLY A 141 8.49 -21.65 1.65
C GLY A 141 9.01 -20.53 2.57
N LEU A 142 8.13 -19.76 3.23
CA LEU A 142 8.46 -18.55 3.96
C LEU A 142 8.39 -18.78 5.48
N VAL A 143 9.44 -18.44 6.21
CA VAL A 143 9.51 -18.49 7.67
C VAL A 143 8.83 -17.25 8.27
N PRO A 144 7.65 -17.38 8.90
CA PRO A 144 6.95 -16.22 9.45
C PRO A 144 7.47 -15.82 10.85
N THR A 145 8.17 -16.74 11.51
CA THR A 145 8.66 -16.63 12.88
C THR A 145 10.10 -16.15 12.89
N PHE A 146 10.27 -14.82 12.89
CA PHE A 146 11.55 -14.18 13.10
C PHE A 146 11.48 -13.06 14.14
N GLU A 147 12.62 -12.69 14.69
CA GLU A 147 12.82 -11.52 15.54
C GLU A 147 13.95 -10.68 14.93
N ALA A 148 13.78 -9.36 14.96
CA ALA A 148 14.78 -8.42 14.50
C ALA A 148 15.03 -7.39 15.61
N THR A 149 16.28 -7.21 16.00
CA THR A 149 16.68 -6.18 16.96
C THR A 149 17.68 -5.21 16.33
N LEU A 150 17.50 -3.92 16.64
CA LEU A 150 18.42 -2.88 16.20
C LEU A 150 19.65 -2.90 17.12
N ILE A 151 20.83 -3.13 16.55
CA ILE A 151 22.10 -3.10 17.28
C ILE A 151 22.69 -1.69 17.25
N SER A 152 22.71 -1.07 16.07
CA SER A 152 23.30 0.25 15.86
C SER A 152 22.71 0.90 14.61
N GLU A 153 22.59 2.22 14.65
CA GLU A 153 22.21 3.06 13.52
C GLU A 153 23.18 4.23 13.42
N ASN A 154 23.63 4.52 12.20
CA ASN A 154 24.32 5.75 11.84
C ASN A 154 23.76 6.28 10.51
N ASN A 155 24.29 7.39 10.00
CA ASN A 155 23.74 8.04 8.80
C ASN A 155 23.78 7.16 7.55
N GLU A 156 24.68 6.18 7.51
CA GLU A 156 24.92 5.34 6.33
C GLU A 156 24.48 3.88 6.51
N LEU A 157 24.53 3.34 7.72
CA LEU A 157 24.32 1.93 8.00
C LEU A 157 23.23 1.69 9.05
N ILE A 158 22.55 0.56 8.89
CA ILE A 158 21.70 -0.04 9.92
C ILE A 158 22.26 -1.44 10.20
N ILE A 159 22.58 -1.71 11.46
CA ILE A 159 23.07 -3.01 11.91
C ILE A 159 21.93 -3.71 12.67
N LEU A 160 21.51 -4.86 12.17
CA LEU A 160 20.43 -5.66 12.75
C LEU A 160 20.92 -7.05 13.19
N ASP A 161 20.37 -7.55 14.29
CA ASP A 161 20.42 -8.98 14.64
C ASP A 161 19.09 -9.60 14.21
N ILE A 162 19.14 -10.58 13.30
CA ILE A 162 17.95 -11.28 12.82
C ILE A 162 18.02 -12.72 13.28
N LYS A 163 17.00 -13.15 14.03
CA LYS A 163 16.82 -14.54 14.47
C LYS A 163 15.63 -15.13 13.76
N THR A 164 15.82 -16.25 13.09
CA THR A 164 14.76 -17.01 12.40
C THR A 164 14.57 -18.35 13.09
N SER A 165 13.36 -18.68 13.50
CA SER A 165 13.06 -19.97 14.11
C SER A 165 12.93 -21.05 13.02
N GLY A 166 13.79 -22.08 13.06
CA GLY A 166 13.61 -23.30 12.25
C GLY A 166 14.44 -23.43 10.97
N VAL A 167 15.43 -22.56 10.71
CA VAL A 167 16.33 -22.69 9.53
C VAL A 167 17.80 -22.51 9.89
N LYS A 168 18.19 -21.38 10.50
CA LYS A 168 19.52 -21.12 11.08
C LYS A 168 19.37 -20.24 12.33
N PRO A 169 20.11 -20.51 13.42
CA PRO A 169 19.76 -19.98 14.74
C PRO A 169 20.06 -18.49 14.94
N LYS A 170 20.90 -17.84 14.12
CA LYS A 170 21.22 -16.41 14.27
C LYS A 170 22.00 -15.89 13.06
N VAL A 171 21.59 -14.77 12.47
CA VAL A 171 22.36 -14.07 11.43
C VAL A 171 22.51 -12.60 11.83
N ARG A 172 23.76 -12.17 12.06
CA ARG A 172 24.08 -10.76 12.22
C ARG A 172 24.29 -10.16 10.85
N ASP A 173 23.54 -9.11 10.52
CA ASP A 173 23.59 -8.53 9.19
C ASP A 173 23.75 -7.01 9.19
N THR A 174 24.49 -6.50 8.20
CA THR A 174 24.79 -5.07 8.01
C THR A 174 24.26 -4.62 6.65
N ILE A 175 23.55 -3.50 6.64
CA ILE A 175 22.89 -2.99 5.43
C ILE A 175 23.16 -1.50 5.26
N LYS A 176 23.54 -1.12 4.03
CA LYS A 176 23.67 0.28 3.62
C LYS A 176 22.30 0.87 3.27
N LYS A 177 22.01 2.08 3.74
CA LYS A 177 20.78 2.81 3.41
C LYS A 177 20.78 3.16 1.91
N LEU A 178 19.61 3.08 1.28
CA LEU A 178 19.35 3.63 -0.05
C LEU A 178 19.39 5.16 0.08
N GLU A 179 20.33 5.80 -0.61
CA GLU A 179 20.44 7.27 -0.72
C GLU A 179 19.18 7.86 -1.40
#